data_AF-A0A241WTD1-F1
#
_entry.id   AF-A0A241WTD1-F1
#
_cell.length_a   1.000
_cell.length_b   1.000
_cell.length_c   1.000
_cell.angle_alpha   90.00
_cell.angle_beta   90.00
_cell.angle_gamma   90.00
#
_symmetry.space_group_name_H-M   'P 1'
#
loop_
_entity.id
_entity.type
_entity.pdbx_description
1 polymer ?
#
loop_
_entity_poly.entity_id
_entity_poly.type
_entity_poly.pdbx_seq_one_letter_code
_entity_poly.pdbx_strand_id
1 'polypeptide(L)' 'MEIKERYLELEQGQIFIKQWKFDRIDACQESPIILFHESLGCVALWRNFPEKLALLTGRDVIAYDRLGFGHFPH' A
#
# COMPACT_ATOMS: atom_id res chain seq x y z
N MET A 1 -12.89 6.12 -4.14
CA MET A 1 -11.52 5.58 -3.99
C MET A 1 -11.69 4.15 -3.52
N GLU A 2 -11.07 3.21 -4.22
CA GLU A 2 -11.11 1.79 -3.90
C GLU A 2 -9.91 1.43 -3.03
N ILE A 3 -10.15 0.67 -1.95
CA ILE A 3 -9.09 0.13 -1.10
C ILE A 3 -8.98 -1.37 -1.39
N LYS A 4 -7.80 -1.81 -1.82
CA LYS A 4 -7.50 -3.20 -2.14
C LYS A 4 -6.38 -3.71 -1.25
N GLU A 5 -6.62 -4.85 -0.61
CA GLU A 5 -5.64 -5.59 0.17
C GLU A 5 -5.37 -6.92 -0.53
N ARG A 6 -4.10 -7.26 -0.69
CA ARG A 6 -3.70 -8.55 -1.27
C ARG A 6 -2.35 -8.98 -0.75
N TYR A 7 -2.10 -10.28 -0.85
CA TYR A 7 -0.77 -10.83 -0.70
C TYR A 7 -0.19 -11.11 -2.09
N LEU A 8 1.10 -10.84 -2.28
CA LEU A 8 1.85 -11.26 -3.46
C LEU A 8 2.86 -12.33 -3.07
N GLU A 9 2.82 -13.44 -3.79
CA GLU A 9 3.83 -14.50 -3.71
C GLU A 9 5.07 -14.07 -4.50
N LEU A 10 6.21 -14.07 -3.85
CA LEU A 10 7.54 -13.91 -4.46
C LEU A 10 8.33 -15.19 -4.24
N GLU A 11 9.39 -15.39 -5.02
CA GLU A 11 10.28 -16.57 -4.85
C GLU A 11 10.86 -16.67 -3.44
N GLN A 12 11.03 -15.55 -2.74
CA GLN A 12 11.62 -15.47 -1.40
C GLN A 12 10.58 -15.51 -0.28
N GLY A 13 9.28 -15.52 -0.59
CA GLY A 13 8.19 -15.48 0.39
C GLY A 13 7.04 -14.55 -0.02
N GLN A 14 6.10 -14.34 0.91
CA GLN A 14 4.90 -13.56 0.66
C GLN A 14 5.04 -12.12 1.21
N ILE A 15 4.50 -11.13 0.50
CA ILE A 15 4.37 -9.75 0.99
C ILE A 15 2.92 -9.30 1.00
N PHE A 16 2.52 -8.60 2.07
CA PHE A 16 1.22 -7.94 2.15
C PHE A 16 1.27 -6.58 1.47
N ILE A 17 0.24 -6.25 0.69
CA ILE A 17 0.10 -4.96 -0.01
C ILE A 17 -1.30 -4.40 0.23
N LYS A 18 -1.36 -3.12 0.58
CA LYS A 18 -2.59 -2.31 0.63
C LYS A 18 -2.49 -1.14 -0.34
N GLN A 19 -3.52 -0.95 -1.15
CA GLN A 19 -3.58 0.08 -2.18
C GLN A 19 -4.82 0.94 -1.98
N TRP A 20 -4.65 2.26 -2.09
CA TRP A 20 -5.71 3.25 -2.16
C TRP A 20 -5.70 3.81 -3.58
N LYS A 21 -6.66 3.35 -4.41
CA LYS A 21 -6.70 3.65 -5.85
C LYS A 21 -7.89 4.51 -6.22
N PHE A 22 -7.67 5.48 -7.09
CA PHE A 22 -8.75 6.17 -7.77
C PHE A 22 -9.11 5.41 -9.04
N ASP A 23 -10.40 5.21 -9.27
CA ASP A 23 -10.91 4.67 -10.52
C ASP A 23 -10.91 5.81 -11.55
N ARG A 24 -9.80 5.95 -12.28
CA ARG A 24 -9.62 6.96 -13.33
C ARG A 24 -9.23 6.24 -14.61
N ILE A 25 -9.89 6.60 -15.71
CA ILE A 25 -9.65 6.04 -17.04
C ILE A 25 -8.71 6.95 -17.86
N ASP A 26 -8.29 8.07 -17.27
CA ASP A 26 -7.69 9.19 -18.01
C ASP A 26 -6.17 9.03 -18.15
N ALA A 27 -5.63 9.45 -19.30
CA ALA A 27 -4.20 9.36 -19.64
C ALA A 27 -3.27 10.23 -18.76
N CYS A 28 -3.83 11.11 -17.92
CA CYS A 28 -3.08 12.03 -17.04
C CYS A 28 -3.01 11.52 -15.58
N GLN A 29 -2.86 10.21 -15.39
CA GLN A 29 -2.72 9.66 -14.04
C GLN A 29 -1.33 10.04 -13.48
N GLU A 30 -1.35 10.87 -12.44
CA GLU A 30 -0.15 11.24 -11.67
C GLU A 30 0.55 10.00 -11.09
N SER A 31 1.88 10.04 -10.97
CA SER A 31 2.65 8.90 -10.46
C SER A 31 2.22 8.49 -9.04
N PRO A 32 2.08 7.18 -8.76
CA PRO A 32 1.67 6.70 -7.44
C PRO A 32 2.73 6.97 -6.37
N ILE A 33 2.29 7.07 -5.12
CA ILE A 33 3.17 7.19 -3.95
C ILE A 33 3.33 5.81 -3.31
N ILE A 34 4.58 5.36 -3.15
CA ILE A 34 4.91 4.10 -2.47
C ILE A 34 5.37 4.42 -1.05
N LEU A 35 4.69 3.85 -0.05
CA LEU A 35 5.02 3.98 1.36
C LEU A 35 5.85 2.79 1.85
N PHE A 36 6.97 3.11 2.49
CA PHE A 36 7.84 2.17 3.17
C PHE A 36 7.78 2.44 4.67
N HIS A 37 7.56 1.40 5.46
CA HIS A 37 7.69 1.49 6.92
C HIS A 37 9.15 1.30 7.35
N GLU A 38 9.51 1.83 8.51
CA GLU A 38 10.82 1.61 9.12
C GLU A 38 10.82 0.40 10.07
N SER A 39 11.99 -0.23 10.26
CA SER A 39 12.25 -1.25 11.29
C SER A 39 11.17 -2.36 11.38
N LEU A 40 10.67 -2.64 12.59
CA LEU A 40 9.59 -3.58 12.93
C LEU A 40 8.19 -3.08 12.53
N GLY A 41 8.11 -2.03 11.70
CA GLY A 41 6.85 -1.47 11.25
C GLY A 41 6.06 -2.45 10.39
N CYS A 42 4.79 -2.11 10.18
CA CYS A 42 3.94 -2.76 9.20
C CYS A 42 2.91 -1.76 8.64
N VAL A 43 2.24 -2.13 7.55
CA VAL A 43 1.21 -1.31 6.90
C VAL A 43 0.14 -0.86 7.89
N ALA A 44 -0.24 -1.71 8.84
CA ALA A 44 -1.29 -1.41 9.82
C ALA A 44 -0.94 -0.22 10.74
N LEU A 45 0.35 0.04 11.00
CA LEU A 45 0.78 1.14 11.87
C LEU A 45 0.50 2.52 11.27
N TRP A 46 0.34 2.62 9.95
CA TRP A 46 0.02 3.88 9.27
C TRP A 46 -1.42 4.36 9.52
N ARG A 47 -2.33 3.47 9.96
CA ARG A 47 -3.73 3.81 10.25
C ARG A 47 -4.40 4.53 9.07
N ASN A 48 -4.81 5.79 9.26
CA ASN A 48 -5.49 6.61 8.26
C ASN A 48 -4.55 7.54 7.48
N PHE A 49 -3.25 7.53 7.75
CA PHE A 49 -2.29 8.36 7.02
C PHE A 49 -2.29 8.11 5.49
N PRO A 50 -2.26 6.86 4.99
CA PRO A 50 -2.18 6.62 3.55
C PRO A 50 -3.45 7.07 2.81
N GLU A 51 -4.61 6.89 3.43
CA GLU A 51 -5.89 7.39 2.92
C GLU A 51 -5.91 8.91 2.85
N LYS A 52 -5.52 9.60 3.92
CA LYS A 52 -5.42 11.06 3.93
C LYS A 52 -4.43 11.57 2.88
N LEU A 53 -3.30 10.90 2.73
CA LEU A 53 -2.30 11.23 1.71
C LEU A 53 -2.90 11.12 0.30
N ALA A 54 -3.54 10.00 -0.02
CA ALA A 54 -4.19 9.77 -1.30
C ALA A 54 -5.23 10.86 -1.64
N LEU A 55 -6.07 11.20 -0.65
CA LEU A 55 -7.11 12.23 -0.80
C LEU A 55 -6.52 13.63 -1.00
N LEU A 56 -5.47 13.99 -0.26
CA LEU A 56 -4.85 15.31 -0.32
C LEU A 56 -4.01 15.51 -1.59
N THR A 57 -3.33 14.48 -2.06
CA THR A 57 -2.51 14.57 -3.28
C THR A 57 -3.28 14.23 -4.55
N GLY A 58 -4.46 13.62 -4.41
CA GLY A 58 -5.21 13.08 -5.55
C GLY A 58 -4.47 11.97 -6.30
N ARG A 59 -3.54 11.27 -5.63
CA ARG A 59 -2.67 10.23 -6.22
C ARG A 59 -2.98 8.87 -5.61
N ASP A 60 -2.77 7.82 -6.38
CA ASP A 60 -2.79 6.46 -5.84
C ASP A 60 -1.69 6.30 -4.79
N VAL A 61 -2.00 5.61 -3.70
CA VAL A 61 -1.05 5.29 -2.63
C VAL A 61 -0.96 3.77 -2.48
N ILE A 62 0.26 3.26 -2.34
CA ILE A 62 0.54 1.84 -2.16
C ILE A 62 1.45 1.70 -0.95
N ALA A 63 1.03 0.90 0.03
CA ALA A 63 1.85 0.50 1.16
C ALA A 63 2.03 -1.02 1.14
N TYR A 64 3.18 -1.51 1.55
CA TYR A 64 3.45 -2.94 1.63
C TYR A 64 4.31 -3.29 2.84
N ASP A 65 4.19 -4.54 3.29
CA ASP A 65 5.04 -5.09 4.33
C ASP A 65 6.33 -5.66 3.71
N ARG A 66 7.47 -5.29 4.28
CA ARG A 66 8.75 -5.92 3.92
C ARG A 66 8.71 -7.41 4.25
N LEU A 67 9.36 -8.21 3.41
CA LEU A 67 9.45 -9.66 3.57
C LEU A 67 10.01 -10.01 4.96
N GLY A 68 9.32 -10.89 5.69
CA GLY A 68 9.65 -11.27 7.07
C GLY A 68 9.11 -10.34 8.16
N PHE A 69 8.34 -9.31 7.81
CA PHE A 69 7.69 -8.38 8.74
C PHE A 69 6.19 -8.29 8.45
N GLY A 70 5.38 -7.95 9.47
CA GLY A 70 3.94 -7.77 9.31
C GLY A 70 3.12 -9.04 9.53
N HIS A 71 1.96 -9.11 8.88
CA HIS A 71 0.93 -10.13 9.10
C HIS A 71 1.43 -11.50 8.62
N PHE A 72 1.86 -12.37 9.56
CA PHE A 72 2.02 -13.79 9.27
C PHE A 72 0.62 -14.43 9.17
N PRO A 73 0.25 -15.06 8.05
CA PRO A 73 -0.85 -16.00 8.09
C PRO A 73 -0.42 -17.19 8.97
N HIS A 74 -1.18 -17.46 10.02
CA HIS A 74 -1.10 -18.72 10.75
C HIS A 74 -1.62 -19.87 9.88
#